data_AF-A0A7R9DMS4-F1
#
_entry.id   AF-A0A7R9DMS4-F1
#
_cell.length_a   1.000
_cell.length_b   1.000
_cell.length_c   1.000
_cell.angle_alpha   90.00
_cell.angle_beta   90.00
_cell.angle_gamma   90.00
#
_symmetry.space_group_name_H-M   'P 1'
#
loop_
_entity.id
_entity.type
_entity.pdbx_description
1 polymer ?
#
loop_
_entity_poly.entity_id
_entity_poly.type
_entity_poly.pdbx_seq_one_letter_code
_entity_poly.pdbx_strand_id
1 'polypeptide(L)'
;DITKKHYKTDHWEELRSKEQELCLYLSHTIRELAMVSGVSVPVGPAVDTVLNTVAHLYNLLSSVVKYFIMRSSKDNPVFKLVKLESVFFVTSTIMAPRLNDLISLVTENKITDDEENPTKKKKVDNPQSVQNKILRESKLIPKVTLARDLYEKSVIKLSTKTKTKLKVLLECTKNRDFKITADQVKNKTFQPDTSISEGE
;
A
#
# COMPACT_ATOMS: atom_id res chain seq x y z
N ASP A 1 23.22 43.89 8.95
CA ASP A 1 23.10 42.47 9.34
C ASP A 1 21.80 42.06 10.02
N ILE A 2 21.19 42.89 10.86
CA ILE A 2 19.94 42.54 11.57
C ILE A 2 18.76 42.30 10.61
N THR A 3 18.60 43.14 9.59
CA THR A 3 17.54 43.01 8.56
C THR A 3 17.66 41.76 7.69
N LYS A 4 18.90 41.35 7.33
CA LYS A 4 19.12 40.10 6.58
C LYS A 4 18.81 38.86 7.42
N LYS A 5 19.08 38.92 8.74
CA LYS A 5 18.77 37.84 9.68
C LYS A 5 17.26 37.73 9.94
N HIS A 6 16.56 38.85 10.03
CA HIS A 6 15.10 38.90 10.17
C HIS A 6 14.40 38.31 8.93
N TYR A 7 14.74 38.81 7.74
CA TYR A 7 14.20 38.30 6.47
C TYR A 7 14.45 36.80 6.26
N LYS A 8 15.63 36.31 6.65
CA LYS A 8 15.94 34.87 6.56
C LYS A 8 15.06 34.06 7.52
N THR A 9 14.74 34.58 8.69
CA THR A 9 13.90 33.90 9.70
C THR A 9 12.46 33.80 9.20
N ASP A 10 11.91 34.90 8.69
CA ASP A 10 10.55 34.97 8.14
C ASP A 10 10.36 33.96 7.00
N HIS A 11 11.35 33.85 6.09
CA HIS A 11 11.30 32.89 4.99
C HIS A 11 11.28 31.42 5.45
N TRP A 12 12.05 31.07 6.49
CA TRP A 12 12.05 29.69 7.01
C TRP A 12 10.75 29.33 7.73
N GLU A 13 10.09 30.31 8.35
CA GLU A 13 8.79 30.14 9.00
C GLU A 13 7.68 29.95 7.97
N GLU A 14 7.65 30.77 6.91
CA GLU A 14 6.72 30.60 5.80
C GLU A 14 6.89 29.24 5.12
N LEU A 15 8.12 28.85 4.83
CA LEU A 15 8.42 27.57 4.22
C LEU A 15 8.01 26.39 5.12
N ARG A 16 8.21 26.50 6.44
CA ARG A 16 7.75 25.50 7.40
C ARG A 16 6.22 25.40 7.41
N SER A 17 5.52 26.54 7.36
CA SER A 17 4.06 26.58 7.29
C SER A 17 3.55 25.83 6.06
N LYS A 18 4.14 26.09 4.88
CA LYS A 18 3.82 25.39 3.63
C LYS A 18 4.10 23.89 3.69
N GLU A 19 5.21 23.49 4.30
CA GLU A 19 5.55 22.07 4.50
C GLU A 19 4.55 21.36 5.43
N GLN A 20 4.09 22.06 6.47
CA GLN A 20 3.09 21.54 7.39
C GLN A 20 1.72 21.40 6.71
N GLU A 21 1.30 22.40 5.94
CA GLU A 21 0.08 22.34 5.11
C GLU A 21 0.16 21.15 4.14
N LEU A 22 1.29 20.97 3.45
CA LEU A 22 1.51 19.83 2.55
C LEU A 22 1.34 18.49 3.27
N CYS A 23 1.95 18.33 4.46
CA CYS A 23 1.82 17.09 5.23
C CYS A 23 0.37 16.83 5.64
N LEU A 24 -0.36 17.87 6.04
CA LEU A 24 -1.77 17.76 6.38
C LEU A 24 -2.60 17.32 5.17
N TYR A 25 -2.44 17.98 4.02
CA TYR A 25 -3.15 17.61 2.79
C TYR A 25 -2.83 16.18 2.36
N LEU A 26 -1.57 15.76 2.41
CA LEU A 26 -1.19 14.38 2.11
C LEU A 26 -1.90 13.39 3.03
N SER A 27 -1.94 13.64 4.34
CA SER A 27 -2.68 12.79 5.28
C SER A 27 -4.17 12.69 4.95
N HIS A 28 -4.81 13.77 4.50
CA HIS A 28 -6.21 13.74 4.05
C HIS A 28 -6.37 12.94 2.76
N THR A 29 -5.56 13.21 1.74
CA THR A 29 -5.60 12.49 0.46
C THR A 29 -5.37 10.99 0.64
N ILE A 30 -4.47 10.58 1.54
CA ILE A 30 -4.25 9.16 1.84
C ILE A 30 -5.53 8.54 2.42
N ARG A 31 -6.22 9.23 3.34
CA ARG A 31 -7.46 8.71 3.96
C ARG A 31 -8.58 8.61 2.93
N GLU A 32 -8.75 9.62 2.09
CA GLU A 32 -9.74 9.63 1.02
C GLU A 32 -9.50 8.48 0.04
N LEU A 33 -8.25 8.29 -0.42
CA LEU A 33 -7.92 7.20 -1.33
C LEU A 33 -8.08 5.83 -0.66
N ALA A 34 -7.78 5.71 0.63
CA ALA A 34 -8.00 4.48 1.39
C ALA A 34 -9.49 4.16 1.55
N MET A 35 -10.35 5.17 1.71
CA MET A 35 -11.81 5.01 1.70
C MET A 35 -12.30 4.54 0.34
N VAL A 36 -11.85 5.17 -0.75
CA VAL A 36 -12.19 4.77 -2.13
C VAL A 36 -11.75 3.34 -2.41
N SER A 37 -10.57 2.94 -1.94
CA SER A 37 -10.05 1.57 -2.07
C SER A 37 -10.82 0.55 -1.23
N GLY A 38 -11.53 1.00 -0.18
CA GLY A 38 -12.27 0.16 0.76
C GLY A 38 -13.77 0.03 0.46
N VAL A 39 -14.35 0.96 -0.29
CA VAL A 39 -15.69 0.76 -0.88
C VAL A 39 -15.55 -0.31 -1.96
N SER A 40 -16.47 -1.28 -2.02
CA SER A 40 -16.42 -2.39 -2.99
C SER A 40 -16.35 -1.85 -4.42
N VAL A 41 -15.13 -1.73 -4.95
CA VAL A 41 -14.90 -1.26 -6.32
C VAL A 41 -15.21 -2.44 -7.24
N PRO A 42 -16.18 -2.32 -8.16
CA PRO A 42 -16.51 -3.41 -9.06
C PRO A 42 -15.27 -3.78 -9.88
N VAL A 43 -15.01 -5.08 -10.00
CA VAL A 43 -13.87 -5.60 -10.75
C VAL A 43 -14.01 -5.17 -12.21
N GLY A 44 -13.18 -4.20 -12.61
CA GLY A 44 -13.32 -3.50 -13.88
C GLY A 44 -12.42 -2.27 -13.94
N PRO A 45 -12.50 -1.41 -14.97
CA PRO A 45 -11.57 -0.30 -15.18
C PRO A 45 -11.41 0.65 -13.97
N ALA A 46 -12.42 0.70 -13.10
CA ALA A 46 -12.38 1.42 -11.83
C ALA A 46 -11.24 0.93 -10.91
N VAL A 47 -11.08 -0.39 -10.75
CA VAL A 47 -9.98 -0.98 -9.95
C VAL A 47 -8.61 -0.65 -10.54
N ASP A 48 -8.47 -0.68 -11.87
CA ASP A 48 -7.22 -0.32 -12.54
C ASP A 48 -6.83 1.14 -12.27
N THR A 49 -7.83 2.02 -12.29
CA THR A 49 -7.67 3.44 -11.99
C THR A 49 -7.25 3.64 -10.53
N VAL A 50 -7.90 2.93 -9.59
CA VAL A 50 -7.54 2.98 -8.16
C VAL A 50 -6.11 2.47 -7.95
N LEU A 51 -5.73 1.30 -8.47
CA LEU A 51 -4.38 0.74 -8.34
C LEU A 51 -3.31 1.69 -8.92
N ASN A 52 -3.58 2.29 -10.08
CA ASN A 52 -2.68 3.29 -10.65
C ASN A 52 -2.59 4.53 -9.75
N THR A 53 -3.71 5.04 -9.23
CA THR A 53 -3.74 6.21 -8.35
C THR A 53 -2.95 5.95 -7.07
N VAL A 54 -3.09 4.75 -6.48
CA VAL A 54 -2.31 4.33 -5.31
C VAL A 54 -0.82 4.27 -5.64
N ALA A 55 -0.44 3.74 -6.81
CA ALA A 55 0.97 3.75 -7.22
C ALA A 55 1.52 5.18 -7.37
N HIS A 56 0.73 6.12 -7.90
CA HIS A 56 1.12 7.53 -8.00
C HIS A 56 1.27 8.17 -6.62
N LEU A 57 0.37 7.87 -5.68
CA LEU A 57 0.45 8.32 -4.29
C LEU A 57 1.77 7.88 -3.65
N TYR A 58 2.15 6.60 -3.75
CA TYR A 58 3.43 6.12 -3.19
C TYR A 58 4.67 6.75 -3.84
N ASN A 59 4.62 7.05 -5.14
CA ASN A 59 5.69 7.78 -5.82
C ASN A 59 5.79 9.24 -5.36
N LEU A 60 4.65 9.91 -5.14
CA LEU A 60 4.59 11.26 -4.57
C LEU A 60 5.17 11.26 -3.15
N LEU A 61 4.71 10.34 -2.30
CA LEU A 61 5.22 10.19 -0.93
C LEU A 61 6.73 9.91 -0.93
N SER A 62 7.22 9.07 -1.83
CA SER A 62 8.67 8.84 -2.00
C SER A 62 9.43 10.13 -2.30
N SER A 63 8.88 10.99 -3.15
CA SER A 63 9.50 12.26 -3.53
C SER A 63 9.51 13.25 -2.37
N VAL A 64 8.41 13.33 -1.62
CA VAL A 64 8.32 14.13 -0.39
C VAL A 64 9.33 13.65 0.65
N VAL A 65 9.45 12.33 0.85
CA VAL A 65 10.44 11.77 1.77
C VAL A 65 11.86 12.09 1.31
N LYS A 66 12.17 11.96 0.02
CA LYS A 66 13.49 12.33 -0.54
C LYS A 66 13.81 13.81 -0.30
N TYR A 67 12.83 14.68 -0.44
CA TYR A 67 12.96 16.10 -0.09
C TYR A 67 13.33 16.27 1.40
N PHE A 68 12.63 15.59 2.32
CA PHE A 68 12.96 15.66 3.74
C PHE A 68 14.28 14.95 4.11
N ILE A 69 14.73 13.94 3.34
CA ILE A 69 16.08 13.38 3.46
C ILE A 69 17.12 14.44 3.12
N MET A 70 16.91 15.24 2.07
CA MET A 70 17.84 16.30 1.69
C MET A 70 17.87 17.41 2.74
N ARG A 71 16.70 17.82 3.22
CA ARG A 71 16.53 18.96 4.13
C ARG A 71 16.84 18.65 5.59
N SER A 72 16.60 17.43 6.05
CA SER A 72 16.82 17.05 7.45
C SER A 72 18.27 16.62 7.67
N SER A 73 18.79 16.95 8.85
CA SER A 73 20.11 16.52 9.33
C SER A 73 19.95 15.75 10.63
N LYS A 74 21.02 15.08 11.08
CA LYS A 74 21.04 14.34 12.35
C LYS A 74 20.62 15.22 13.54
N ASP A 75 21.12 16.46 13.57
CA ASP A 75 20.88 17.40 14.67
C ASP A 75 19.66 18.32 14.43
N ASN A 76 19.11 18.31 13.21
CA ASN A 76 17.91 19.09 12.85
C ASN A 76 16.93 18.24 12.03
N PRO A 77 16.07 17.45 12.71
CA PRO A 77 15.05 16.63 12.06
C PRO A 77 13.82 17.48 11.69
N VAL A 78 13.94 18.27 10.63
CA VAL A 78 12.90 19.21 10.16
C VAL A 78 11.54 18.53 9.97
N PHE A 79 11.53 17.28 9.50
CA PHE A 79 10.32 16.50 9.28
C PHE A 79 9.43 16.33 10.53
N LYS A 80 9.99 16.42 11.74
CA LYS A 80 9.22 16.35 12.99
C LYS A 80 8.37 17.59 13.21
N LEU A 81 8.92 18.76 12.89
CA LEU A 81 8.24 20.05 13.10
C LEU A 81 7.01 20.19 12.21
N VAL A 82 7.04 19.56 11.03
CA VAL A 82 5.96 19.60 10.04
C VAL A 82 5.01 18.40 10.14
N LYS A 83 5.15 17.58 11.19
CA LYS A 83 4.29 16.40 11.48
C LYS A 83 4.27 15.35 10.36
N LEU A 84 5.37 15.19 9.60
CA LEU A 84 5.49 14.16 8.57
C LEU A 84 5.28 12.74 9.13
N GLU A 85 5.59 12.53 10.41
CA GLU A 85 5.33 11.26 11.12
C GLU A 85 3.85 10.85 11.07
N SER A 86 2.92 11.82 11.05
CA SER A 86 1.49 11.55 10.89
C SER A 86 1.16 10.98 9.52
N VAL A 87 1.81 11.46 8.46
CA VAL A 87 1.68 10.93 7.10
C VAL A 87 2.14 9.47 7.06
N PHE A 88 3.27 9.16 7.71
CA PHE A 88 3.77 7.79 7.80
C PHE A 88 2.82 6.87 8.55
N PHE A 89 2.31 7.34 9.69
CA PHE A 89 1.34 6.60 10.50
C PHE A 89 0.07 6.29 9.71
N VAL A 90 -0.52 7.28 9.03
CA VAL A 90 -1.73 7.08 8.22
C VAL A 90 -1.46 6.14 7.05
N THR A 91 -0.31 6.26 6.39
CA THR A 91 0.06 5.40 5.27
C THR A 91 0.20 3.94 5.71
N SER A 92 0.83 3.67 6.86
CA SER A 92 1.05 2.30 7.32
C SER A 92 -0.17 1.67 7.98
N THR A 93 -0.97 2.44 8.73
CA THR A 93 -2.11 1.91 9.50
C THR A 93 -3.42 1.90 8.72
N ILE A 94 -3.60 2.81 7.74
CA ILE A 94 -4.85 2.94 7.00
C ILE A 94 -4.68 2.49 5.56
N MET A 95 -3.72 3.07 4.82
CA MET A 95 -3.60 2.79 3.38
C MET A 95 -3.06 1.39 3.09
N ALA A 96 -2.01 0.94 3.78
CA ALA A 96 -1.38 -0.35 3.50
C ALA A 96 -2.32 -1.55 3.70
N PRO A 97 -3.14 -1.64 4.77
CA PRO A 97 -4.15 -2.68 4.89
C PRO A 97 -5.18 -2.64 3.76
N ARG A 98 -5.67 -1.45 3.39
CA ARG A 98 -6.65 -1.29 2.30
C ARG A 98 -6.11 -1.69 0.95
N LEU A 99 -4.85 -1.38 0.66
CA LEU A 99 -4.17 -1.85 -0.54
C LEU A 99 -4.08 -3.38 -0.55
N ASN A 100 -3.72 -3.99 0.58
CA ASN A 100 -3.65 -5.45 0.67
C ASN A 100 -5.01 -6.09 0.48
N ASP A 101 -6.08 -5.53 1.07
CA ASP A 101 -7.45 -6.00 0.87
C ASP A 101 -7.89 -5.87 -0.59
N LEU A 102 -7.56 -4.76 -1.25
CA LEU A 102 -7.83 -4.54 -2.67
C LEU A 102 -7.07 -5.53 -3.57
N ILE A 103 -5.80 -5.82 -3.25
CA ILE A 103 -5.01 -6.84 -3.95
C ILE A 103 -5.66 -8.22 -3.75
N SER A 104 -6.01 -8.57 -2.50
CA SER A 104 -6.74 -9.79 -2.17
C SER A 104 -8.01 -9.92 -3.01
N LEU A 105 -8.86 -8.89 -3.04
CA LEU A 105 -10.10 -8.84 -3.83
C LEU A 105 -9.83 -9.10 -5.32
N VAL A 106 -8.82 -8.44 -5.91
CA VAL A 106 -8.45 -8.65 -7.33
C VAL A 106 -7.97 -10.06 -7.57
N THR A 107 -7.26 -10.66 -6.61
CA THR A 107 -6.75 -12.02 -6.70
C THR A 107 -7.77 -13.10 -6.31
N GLU A 108 -8.81 -12.80 -5.53
CA GLU A 108 -9.80 -13.76 -5.01
C GLU A 108 -11.07 -13.81 -5.86
N ASN A 109 -11.42 -12.72 -6.58
CA ASN A 109 -12.36 -12.76 -7.72
C ASN A 109 -11.85 -13.64 -8.90
N LYS A 110 -10.87 -14.50 -8.65
CA LYS A 110 -10.55 -15.69 -9.43
C LYS A 110 -11.63 -16.77 -9.37
N ILE A 111 -12.56 -16.76 -8.40
CA ILE A 111 -13.45 -17.91 -8.13
C ILE A 111 -14.92 -17.63 -8.49
N THR A 112 -15.41 -16.40 -8.38
CA THR A 112 -16.85 -16.11 -8.48
C THR A 112 -17.38 -15.89 -9.90
N ASP A 113 -16.53 -15.61 -10.89
CA ASP A 113 -16.97 -15.60 -12.29
C ASP A 113 -17.26 -17.03 -12.83
N ASP A 114 -16.85 -18.09 -12.11
CA ASP A 114 -17.05 -19.49 -12.51
C ASP A 114 -18.25 -20.20 -11.84
N GLU A 115 -18.83 -19.67 -10.74
CA GLU A 115 -19.80 -20.45 -9.93
C GLU A 115 -21.24 -19.90 -9.80
N GLU A 116 -21.59 -18.75 -10.37
CA GLU A 116 -22.99 -18.26 -10.37
C GLU A 116 -23.71 -18.44 -11.71
N ASN A 117 -24.01 -19.70 -12.07
CA ASN A 117 -25.27 -20.18 -12.69
C ASN A 117 -25.05 -21.45 -13.56
N PRO A 118 -25.55 -22.63 -13.17
CA PRO A 118 -25.49 -23.84 -13.99
C PRO A 118 -26.33 -23.80 -15.28
N THR A 119 -27.07 -22.72 -15.56
CA THR A 119 -28.11 -22.71 -16.61
C THR A 119 -27.85 -21.79 -17.80
N LYS A 120 -26.71 -21.08 -17.87
CA LYS A 120 -26.35 -20.29 -19.07
C LYS A 120 -25.07 -20.81 -19.73
N LYS A 121 -25.28 -21.76 -20.63
CA LYS A 121 -24.27 -22.26 -21.58
C LYS A 121 -23.48 -21.12 -22.24
N LYS A 122 -22.15 -21.20 -22.11
CA LYS A 122 -21.13 -20.64 -23.01
C LYS A 122 -21.41 -19.24 -23.55
N LYS A 123 -20.99 -18.21 -22.82
CA LYS A 123 -20.29 -17.10 -23.47
C LYS A 123 -18.82 -17.26 -23.15
N VAL A 124 -18.06 -17.57 -24.18
CA VAL A 124 -16.60 -17.47 -24.26
C VAL A 124 -16.14 -16.37 -23.32
N ASP A 125 -15.25 -16.70 -22.38
CA ASP A 125 -14.45 -15.73 -21.63
C ASP A 125 -14.07 -14.62 -22.59
N ASN A 126 -14.65 -13.43 -22.44
CA ASN A 126 -14.36 -12.34 -23.35
C ASN A 126 -12.83 -12.19 -23.34
N PRO A 127 -12.11 -12.37 -24.47
CA PRO A 127 -10.65 -12.36 -24.48
C PRO A 127 -10.08 -11.10 -23.82
N GLN A 128 -10.85 -10.01 -23.89
CA GLN A 128 -10.58 -8.74 -23.24
C GLN A 128 -10.64 -8.80 -21.70
N SER A 129 -11.52 -9.59 -21.09
CA SER A 129 -11.59 -9.80 -19.64
C SER A 129 -10.38 -10.58 -19.11
N VAL A 130 -9.98 -11.63 -19.82
CA VAL A 130 -8.79 -12.44 -19.52
C VAL A 130 -7.52 -11.61 -19.70
N GLN A 131 -7.42 -10.82 -20.77
CA GLN A 131 -6.30 -9.90 -20.98
C GLN A 131 -6.23 -8.82 -19.89
N ASN A 132 -7.35 -8.21 -19.51
CA ASN A 132 -7.38 -7.21 -18.44
C ASN A 132 -6.97 -7.80 -17.08
N LYS A 133 -7.36 -9.05 -16.81
CA LYS A 133 -6.90 -9.80 -15.63
C LYS A 133 -5.39 -10.04 -15.65
N ILE A 134 -4.85 -10.53 -16.78
CA ILE A 134 -3.40 -10.69 -16.95
C ILE A 134 -2.68 -9.36 -16.78
N LEU A 135 -3.20 -8.25 -17.30
CA LEU A 135 -2.59 -6.92 -17.13
C LEU A 135 -2.56 -6.47 -15.68
N ARG A 136 -3.59 -6.77 -14.88
CA ARG A 136 -3.61 -6.48 -13.44
C ARG A 136 -2.57 -7.28 -12.70
N GLU A 137 -2.56 -8.59 -12.91
CA GLU A 137 -1.66 -9.51 -12.21
C GLU A 137 -0.19 -9.33 -12.63
N SER A 138 0.06 -9.07 -13.91
CA SER A 138 1.43 -8.96 -14.44
C SER A 138 1.99 -7.55 -14.48
N LYS A 139 1.16 -6.49 -14.45
CA LYS A 139 1.63 -5.10 -14.56
C LYS A 139 1.20 -4.20 -13.41
N LEU A 140 -0.09 -4.16 -13.07
CA LEU A 140 -0.59 -3.17 -12.10
C LEU A 140 -0.25 -3.52 -10.65
N ILE A 141 -0.43 -4.78 -10.25
CA ILE A 141 -0.06 -5.24 -8.90
C ILE A 141 1.47 -5.11 -8.68
N PRO A 142 2.35 -5.61 -9.58
CA PRO A 142 3.78 -5.40 -9.42
C PRO A 142 4.18 -3.92 -9.36
N LYS A 143 3.53 -3.05 -10.15
CA LYS A 143 3.79 -1.60 -10.16
C LYS A 143 3.47 -0.93 -8.82
N VAL A 144 2.31 -1.21 -8.23
CA VAL A 144 1.93 -0.61 -6.95
C VAL A 144 2.78 -1.13 -5.80
N THR A 145 3.10 -2.43 -5.81
CA THR A 145 3.99 -3.05 -4.81
C THR A 145 5.39 -2.44 -4.88
N LEU A 146 5.96 -2.30 -6.08
CA LEU A 146 7.27 -1.66 -6.26
C LEU A 146 7.26 -0.20 -5.79
N ALA A 147 6.22 0.57 -6.11
CA ALA A 147 6.09 1.96 -5.67
C ALA A 147 6.05 2.06 -4.13
N ARG A 148 5.31 1.17 -3.48
CA ARG A 148 5.29 1.04 -2.01
C ARG A 148 6.68 0.72 -1.47
N ASP A 149 7.37 -0.28 -2.00
CA ASP A 149 8.70 -0.68 -1.53
C ASP A 149 9.73 0.46 -1.64
N LEU A 150 9.70 1.22 -2.74
CA LEU A 150 10.57 2.37 -2.93
C LEU A 150 10.28 3.48 -1.91
N TYR A 151 9.01 3.69 -1.57
CA TYR A 151 8.60 4.59 -0.51
C TYR A 151 9.12 4.11 0.85
N GLU A 152 8.89 2.84 1.21
CA GLU A 152 9.35 2.28 2.49
C GLU A 152 10.89 2.37 2.62
N LYS A 153 11.62 2.07 1.55
CA LYS A 153 13.09 2.26 1.47
C LYS A 153 13.50 3.71 1.71
N SER A 154 12.77 4.67 1.15
CA SER A 154 13.03 6.09 1.35
C SER A 154 12.80 6.50 2.81
N VAL A 155 11.73 6.03 3.45
CA VAL A 155 11.46 6.31 4.87
C VAL A 155 12.51 5.67 5.77
N ILE A 156 12.96 4.45 5.47
CA ILE A 156 14.07 3.82 6.20
C ILE A 156 15.33 4.67 6.07
N LYS A 157 15.66 5.18 4.87
CA LYS A 157 16.81 6.06 4.65
C LYS A 157 16.71 7.38 5.44
N LEU A 158 15.51 7.94 5.56
CA LEU A 158 15.28 9.11 6.42
C LEU A 158 15.53 8.75 7.89
N SER A 159 14.92 7.65 8.36
CA SER A 159 15.03 7.12 9.73
C SER A 159 16.49 6.91 10.14
N THR A 160 17.31 6.31 9.27
CA THR A 160 18.73 6.06 9.53
C THR A 160 19.54 7.35 9.55
N LYS A 161 19.27 8.30 8.64
CA LYS A 161 19.95 9.60 8.61
C LYS A 161 19.70 10.40 9.90
N THR A 162 18.47 10.39 10.40
CA THR A 162 18.05 11.22 11.55
C THR A 162 18.08 10.48 12.88
N LYS A 163 18.50 9.20 12.90
CA LYS A 163 18.51 8.33 14.09
C LYS A 163 17.17 8.26 14.83
N THR A 164 16.07 8.34 14.08
CA THR A 164 14.70 8.27 14.61
C THR A 164 14.11 6.89 14.41
N LYS A 165 13.12 6.51 15.23
CA LYS A 165 12.46 5.20 15.18
C LYS A 165 11.28 5.17 14.19
N LEU A 166 11.45 5.71 12.98
CA LEU A 166 10.39 5.68 11.95
C LEU A 166 10.19 4.29 11.34
N LYS A 167 11.24 3.47 11.36
CA LYS A 167 11.20 2.08 10.87
C LYS A 167 10.12 1.23 11.54
N VAL A 168 9.85 1.46 12.82
CA VAL A 168 8.83 0.72 13.59
C VAL A 168 7.43 0.95 13.01
N LEU A 169 7.15 2.17 12.52
CA LEU A 169 5.86 2.49 11.88
C LEU A 169 5.62 1.70 10.59
N LEU A 170 6.69 1.25 9.93
CA LEU A 170 6.64 0.45 8.70
C LEU A 170 6.61 -1.05 8.96
N GLU A 171 7.15 -1.54 10.08
CA GLU A 171 7.21 -2.98 10.37
C GLU A 171 5.80 -3.61 10.51
N CYS A 172 4.79 -2.81 10.86
CA CYS A 172 3.38 -3.25 10.83
C CYS A 172 2.89 -3.72 9.45
N THR A 173 3.56 -3.32 8.36
CA THR A 173 3.09 -3.58 6.99
C THR A 173 3.68 -4.86 6.38
N LYS A 174 4.71 -5.47 7.00
CA LYS A 174 5.49 -6.61 6.46
C LYS A 174 4.98 -8.00 6.82
N ASN A 175 4.07 -8.13 7.78
CA ASN A 175 3.69 -9.43 8.36
C ASN A 175 2.57 -10.18 7.59
N ARG A 176 2.37 -10.00 6.27
CA ARG A 176 1.15 -10.53 5.61
C ARG A 176 1.33 -11.33 4.32
N ASP A 177 2.54 -11.54 3.82
CA ASP A 177 2.75 -12.22 2.52
C ASP A 177 2.55 -13.75 2.53
N PHE A 178 2.32 -14.35 3.71
CA PHE A 178 1.91 -15.75 3.83
C PHE A 178 0.51 -15.87 4.45
N LYS A 179 -0.52 -15.37 3.76
CA LYS A 179 -1.89 -15.79 4.08
C LYS A 179 -2.06 -17.24 3.63
N ILE A 180 -1.87 -18.17 4.55
CA ILE A 180 -2.34 -19.55 4.37
C ILE A 180 -3.86 -19.50 4.53
N THR A 181 -4.60 -19.62 3.43
CA THR A 181 -6.06 -19.77 3.48
C THR A 181 -6.37 -21.05 4.24
N ALA A 182 -7.19 -20.99 5.29
CA ALA A 182 -7.51 -22.15 6.13
C ALA A 182 -8.06 -23.35 5.32
N ASP A 183 -8.64 -23.08 4.15
CA ASP A 183 -9.14 -24.09 3.21
C ASP A 183 -8.02 -24.97 2.62
N GLN A 184 -6.80 -24.43 2.48
CA GLN A 184 -5.60 -25.18 2.06
C GLN A 184 -5.11 -26.15 3.15
N VAL A 185 -5.48 -25.91 4.41
CA VAL A 185 -5.06 -26.73 5.56
C VAL A 185 -6.08 -27.84 5.84
N LYS A 186 -7.38 -27.58 5.65
CA LYS A 186 -8.45 -28.57 5.88
C LYS A 186 -8.45 -29.72 4.87
N ASN A 187 -7.97 -29.51 3.65
CA ASN A 187 -7.89 -30.55 2.63
C ASN A 187 -6.68 -31.52 2.78
N LYS A 188 -5.87 -31.36 3.84
CA LYS A 188 -4.74 -32.25 4.15
C LYS A 188 -4.89 -32.96 5.51
N THR A 189 -6.10 -33.10 6.03
CA THR A 189 -6.34 -34.02 7.16
C THR A 189 -6.19 -35.45 6.66
N PHE A 190 -5.01 -36.00 6.95
CA PHE A 190 -4.62 -37.40 7.06
C PHE A 190 -5.78 -38.41 6.97
N GLN A 191 -5.86 -39.16 5.87
CA GLN A 191 -6.63 -40.41 5.83
C GLN A 191 -5.80 -41.47 6.57
N PRO A 192 -6.27 -42.04 7.69
CA PRO A 192 -5.61 -43.21 8.26
C PRO A 192 -5.90 -44.43 7.36
N ASP A 193 -4.84 -45.03 6.81
CA ASP A 193 -4.91 -46.30 6.08
C ASP A 193 -5.52 -47.37 7.00
N THR A 194 -6.81 -47.67 6.78
CA THR A 194 -7.47 -48.79 7.45
C THR A 194 -7.39 -49.98 6.51
N SER A 195 -6.27 -50.69 6.56
CA SER A 195 -6.14 -52.03 5.96
C SER A 195 -5.45 -52.96 6.95
N ILE A 196 -6.25 -53.53 7.86
CA ILE A 196 -5.95 -54.83 8.47
C ILE A 196 -7.10 -55.75 8.06
N SER A 197 -6.81 -56.58 7.07
CA SER A 197 -7.56 -57.77 6.72
C SER A 197 -7.21 -58.85 7.74
N GLU A 198 -8.09 -59.11 8.71
CA GLU A 198 -8.09 -60.39 9.41
C GLU A 198 -8.83 -61.40 8.51
N GLY A 199 -8.06 -62.27 7.87
CA GLY A 199 -8.55 -63.51 7.28
C GLY A 199 -8.38 -64.65 8.29
N GLU A 200 -9.44 -65.46 8.39
CA GLU A 200 -9.58 -66.84 8.94
C GLU A 200 -8.60 -67.34 10.01
#